data_AF-A0A0G1KC70-F1
#
_entry.id   AF-A0A0G1KC70-F1
#
_cell.length_a   1.000
_cell.length_b   1.000
_cell.length_c   1.000
_cell.angle_alpha   90.00
_cell.angle_beta   90.00
_cell.angle_gamma   90.00
#
_symmetry.space_group_name_H-M   'P 1'
#
loop_
_entity.id
_entity.type
_entity.pdbx_description
1 polymer ?
#
loop_
_entity_poly.entity_id
_entity_poly.type
_entity_poly.pdbx_seq_one_letter_code
_entity_poly.pdbx_strand_id
1 'polypeptide(L)'
;MTKEEREEQREERAMERLRKVASENSNGDPVVEEILLLNLMYNWGKGNNPHTPWIDKPHVVNGVKFWRVGHNASHEFYVGTDGTGKRFRYSVGESCTVDTEGRPLEEDGIPGIDEYFAEVANFYGYLGHF
;
A
#
# COMPACT_ATOMS: atom_id res chain seq x y z
N MET A 1 -16.01 -22.00 -23.06
CA MET A 1 -15.38 -21.15 -22.04
C MET A 1 -15.07 -22.00 -20.82
N THR A 2 -13.80 -22.16 -20.47
CA THR A 2 -13.33 -22.96 -19.32
C THR A 2 -13.59 -22.22 -18.00
N LYS A 3 -13.24 -22.83 -16.86
CA LYS A 3 -13.27 -22.14 -15.56
C LYS A 3 -12.20 -21.05 -15.50
N GLU A 4 -10.99 -21.36 -15.97
CA GLU A 4 -9.85 -20.45 -16.02
C GLU A 4 -10.14 -19.21 -16.88
N GLU A 5 -10.66 -19.40 -18.09
CA GLU A 5 -11.03 -18.27 -18.98
C GLU A 5 -12.10 -17.34 -18.36
N ARG A 6 -12.97 -17.88 -17.50
CA ARG A 6 -13.97 -17.08 -16.76
C ARG A 6 -13.37 -16.30 -15.60
N GLU A 7 -12.37 -16.87 -14.94
CA GLU A 7 -11.63 -16.22 -13.86
C GLU A 7 -10.77 -15.08 -14.42
N GLU A 8 -10.03 -15.33 -15.51
CA GLU A 8 -9.24 -14.31 -16.21
C GLU A 8 -10.10 -13.12 -16.67
N GLN A 9 -11.24 -13.38 -17.33
CA GLN A 9 -12.16 -12.29 -17.73
C GLN A 9 -12.72 -11.51 -16.54
N ARG A 10 -12.93 -12.17 -15.40
CA ARG A 10 -13.40 -11.51 -14.18
C ARG A 10 -12.32 -10.62 -13.60
N GLU A 11 -11.08 -11.09 -13.57
CA GLU A 11 -9.93 -10.33 -13.09
C GLU A 11 -9.64 -9.13 -13.98
N GLU A 12 -9.68 -9.29 -15.31
CA GLU A 12 -9.49 -8.20 -16.26
C GLU A 12 -10.53 -7.10 -16.06
N ARG A 13 -11.82 -7.47 -15.96
CA ARG A 13 -12.91 -6.51 -15.68
C ARG A 13 -12.79 -5.85 -14.31
N ALA A 14 -12.28 -6.56 -13.32
CA ALA A 14 -12.02 -5.98 -12.00
C ALA A 14 -10.89 -4.95 -12.11
N MET A 15 -9.79 -5.30 -12.76
CA MET A 15 -8.65 -4.40 -12.96
C MET A 15 -9.01 -3.15 -13.75
N GLU A 16 -9.83 -3.26 -14.80
CA GLU A 16 -10.35 -2.09 -15.52
C GLU A 16 -11.14 -1.14 -14.60
N ARG A 17 -11.99 -1.69 -13.72
CA ARG A 17 -12.75 -0.88 -12.75
C ARG A 17 -11.84 -0.19 -11.76
N LEU A 18 -10.84 -0.90 -11.21
CA LEU A 18 -9.90 -0.31 -10.25
C LEU A 18 -9.08 0.82 -10.91
N ARG A 19 -8.59 0.62 -12.14
CA ARG A 19 -7.91 1.65 -12.92
C ARG A 19 -8.78 2.88 -13.13
N LYS A 20 -10.05 2.68 -13.50
CA LYS A 20 -11.00 3.78 -13.68
C LYS A 20 -11.17 4.59 -12.39
N VAL A 21 -11.39 3.92 -11.26
CA VAL A 21 -11.54 4.61 -9.97
C VAL A 21 -10.27 5.35 -9.58
N ALA A 22 -9.09 4.76 -9.78
CA ALA A 22 -7.81 5.42 -9.51
C ALA A 22 -7.66 6.71 -10.35
N SER A 23 -7.95 6.63 -11.65
CA SER A 23 -7.86 7.77 -12.56
C SER A 23 -8.86 8.88 -12.24
N GLU A 24 -10.11 8.53 -11.90
CA GLU A 24 -11.14 9.50 -11.50
C GLU A 24 -10.80 10.23 -10.18
N ASN A 25 -9.98 9.63 -9.32
CA ASN A 25 -9.61 10.16 -8.01
C ASN A 25 -8.18 10.73 -7.95
N SER A 26 -7.41 10.68 -9.04
CA SER A 26 -6.02 11.15 -9.08
C SER A 26 -5.88 12.65 -9.35
N ASN A 27 -6.97 13.33 -9.71
CA ASN A 27 -6.93 14.71 -10.21
C ASN A 27 -5.95 14.91 -11.39
N GLY A 28 -5.70 13.86 -12.18
CA GLY A 28 -4.77 13.90 -13.31
C GLY A 28 -3.29 13.77 -12.93
N ASP A 29 -2.96 13.54 -11.65
CA ASP A 29 -1.59 13.27 -11.22
C ASP A 29 -1.27 11.78 -11.45
N PRO A 30 -0.30 11.45 -12.33
CA PRO A 30 0.03 10.06 -12.65
C PRO A 30 0.65 9.30 -11.47
N VAL A 31 1.32 9.99 -10.54
CA VAL A 31 1.89 9.36 -9.34
C VAL A 31 0.78 9.02 -8.35
N VAL A 32 -0.19 9.92 -8.18
CA VAL A 32 -1.37 9.64 -7.35
C VAL A 32 -2.19 8.50 -7.95
N GLU A 33 -2.38 8.47 -9.27
CA GLU A 33 -3.07 7.38 -9.95
C GLU A 33 -2.40 6.02 -9.69
N GLU A 34 -1.07 5.95 -9.82
CA GLU A 34 -0.28 4.75 -9.52
C GLU A 34 -0.48 4.29 -8.06
N ILE A 35 -0.41 5.22 -7.10
CA ILE A 35 -0.60 4.95 -5.66
C ILE A 35 -2.02 4.41 -5.38
N LEU A 36 -3.05 5.06 -5.93
CA LEU A 36 -4.43 4.67 -5.71
C LEU A 36 -4.73 3.30 -6.32
N LEU A 37 -4.16 2.98 -7.48
CA LEU A 37 -4.30 1.66 -8.09
C LEU A 37 -3.72 0.57 -7.18
N LEU A 38 -2.53 0.79 -6.61
CA LEU A 38 -1.92 -0.15 -5.67
C LEU A 38 -2.78 -0.33 -4.39
N ASN A 39 -3.32 0.76 -3.82
CA ASN A 39 -4.20 0.68 -2.65
C ASN A 39 -5.48 -0.11 -2.96
N LEU A 40 -6.08 0.14 -4.12
CA LEU A 40 -7.29 -0.55 -4.58
C LEU A 40 -7.04 -2.05 -4.82
N MET A 41 -5.91 -2.41 -5.44
CA MET A 41 -5.53 -3.81 -5.64
C MET A 41 -5.33 -4.53 -4.31
N TYR A 42 -4.65 -3.91 -3.35
CA TYR A 42 -4.50 -4.43 -2.00
C TYR A 42 -5.85 -4.62 -1.31
N ASN A 43 -6.73 -3.62 -1.36
CA ASN A 43 -8.06 -3.71 -0.77
C ASN A 43 -8.93 -4.79 -1.43
N TRP A 44 -8.80 -5.00 -2.74
CA TRP A 44 -9.46 -6.09 -3.44
C TRP A 44 -8.95 -7.47 -2.98
N GLY A 45 -7.63 -7.64 -2.83
CA GLY A 45 -7.03 -8.86 -2.28
C GLY A 45 -7.54 -9.22 -0.88
N LYS A 46 -7.94 -8.23 -0.08
CA LYS A 46 -8.58 -8.43 1.24
C LYS A 46 -10.05 -8.83 1.19
N GLY A 47 -10.60 -9.07 -0.01
CA GLY A 47 -12.00 -9.46 -0.19
C GLY A 47 -12.97 -8.29 -0.36
N ASN A 48 -12.49 -7.04 -0.49
CA ASN A 48 -13.39 -5.94 -0.86
C ASN A 48 -13.90 -6.12 -2.28
N ASN A 49 -15.19 -5.85 -2.48
CA ASN A 49 -15.83 -6.08 -3.75
C ASN A 49 -15.34 -5.06 -4.80
N PRO A 50 -14.81 -5.49 -5.97
CA PRO A 50 -14.39 -4.58 -7.04
C PRO A 50 -15.56 -3.81 -7.67
N HIS A 51 -16.82 -4.17 -7.37
CA HIS A 51 -18.01 -3.39 -7.73
C HIS A 51 -18.25 -2.19 -6.80
N THR A 52 -17.68 -2.20 -5.60
CA THR A 52 -17.70 -1.10 -4.63
C THR A 52 -16.29 -0.82 -4.12
N PRO A 53 -15.37 -0.34 -4.99
CA PRO A 53 -13.97 -0.12 -4.60
C PRO A 53 -13.87 0.88 -3.46
N TRP A 54 -12.91 0.65 -2.57
CA TRP A 54 -12.67 1.49 -1.40
C TRP A 54 -11.24 2.01 -1.41
N ILE A 55 -11.11 3.33 -1.38
CA ILE A 55 -9.82 4.02 -1.22
C ILE A 55 -9.66 4.35 0.26
N ASP A 56 -8.54 3.92 0.84
CA ASP A 56 -8.23 4.24 2.23
C ASP A 56 -7.99 5.74 2.40
N LYS A 57 -8.29 6.27 3.60
CA LYS A 57 -7.87 7.63 3.94
C LYS A 57 -6.34 7.67 3.98
N PRO A 58 -5.70 8.70 3.38
CA PRO A 58 -4.25 8.79 3.42
C PRO A 58 -3.76 9.06 4.84
N HIS A 59 -2.70 8.36 5.23
CA HIS A 59 -1.88 8.71 6.38
C HIS A 59 -0.93 9.83 5.99
N VAL A 60 -0.74 10.84 6.84
CA VAL A 60 0.14 11.98 6.53
C VAL A 60 1.35 11.95 7.45
N VAL A 61 2.54 11.81 6.87
CA VAL A 61 3.81 11.77 7.59
C VAL A 61 4.76 12.75 6.92
N ASN A 62 5.31 13.70 7.69
CA ASN A 62 6.24 14.72 7.18
C ASN A 62 5.76 15.48 5.93
N GLY A 63 4.44 15.74 5.85
CA GLY A 63 3.83 16.44 4.71
C GLY A 63 3.57 15.57 3.47
N VAL A 64 3.97 14.30 3.49
CA VAL A 64 3.73 13.32 2.42
C VAL A 64 2.44 12.55 2.72
N LYS A 65 1.58 12.38 1.71
CA LYS A 65 0.36 11.57 1.82
C LYS A 65 0.66 10.14 1.42
N PHE A 66 0.30 9.19 2.28
CA PHE A 66 0.57 7.78 2.16
C PHE A 66 -0.71 6.95 2.15
N TRP A 67 -0.80 5.99 1.23
CA TRP A 67 -1.88 5.01 1.19
C TRP A 67 -1.31 3.63 1.46
N ARG A 68 -2.03 2.84 2.25
CA ARG A 68 -1.62 1.48 2.58
C ARG A 68 -1.72 0.58 1.35
N VAL A 69 -0.69 -0.19 1.06
CA VAL A 69 -0.63 -1.07 -0.12
C VAL A 69 -0.22 -2.50 0.22
N GLY A 70 0.00 -2.78 1.51
CA GLY A 70 0.38 -4.10 1.97
C GLY A 70 0.40 -4.16 3.48
N HIS A 71 0.48 -5.38 3.99
CA HIS A 71 0.90 -5.66 5.36
C HIS A 71 1.49 -7.07 5.41
N ASN A 72 2.32 -7.34 6.40
CA ASN A 72 2.65 -8.69 6.82
C ASN A 72 2.23 -8.86 8.29
N ALA A 73 2.73 -9.91 8.96
CA ALA A 73 2.37 -10.21 10.35
C ALA A 73 2.72 -9.07 11.33
N SER A 74 3.78 -8.30 11.06
CA SER A 74 4.32 -7.30 11.99
C SER A 74 4.37 -5.88 11.44
N HIS A 75 4.15 -5.66 10.14
CA HIS A 75 4.34 -4.38 9.47
C HIS A 75 3.20 -4.00 8.53
N GLU A 76 2.88 -2.72 8.49
CA GLU A 76 2.05 -2.10 7.46
C GLU A 76 2.94 -1.38 6.43
N PHE A 77 2.60 -1.50 5.14
CA PHE A 77 3.34 -0.91 4.03
C PHE A 77 2.51 0.15 3.34
N TYR A 78 3.12 1.30 3.08
CA TYR A 78 2.49 2.46 2.46
C TYR A 78 3.35 3.05 1.37
N VAL A 79 2.70 3.58 0.35
CA VAL A 79 3.34 4.38 -0.70
C VAL A 79 2.68 5.74 -0.79
N GLY A 80 3.47 6.74 -1.15
CA GLY A 80 3.03 8.12 -1.07
C GLY A 80 3.74 9.06 -2.03
N THR A 81 3.22 10.28 -2.07
CA THR A 81 3.79 11.40 -2.81
C THR A 81 3.65 12.69 -2.02
N ASP A 82 4.59 13.59 -2.19
CA ASP A 82 4.56 14.95 -1.62
C ASP A 82 3.78 15.94 -2.51
N GLY A 83 3.23 15.48 -3.63
CA GLY A 83 2.50 16.31 -4.60
C GLY A 83 3.41 17.04 -5.61
N THR A 84 4.72 16.83 -5.56
CA THR A 84 5.68 17.35 -6.55
C THR A 84 6.06 16.31 -7.61
N GLY A 85 5.47 15.11 -7.54
CA GLY A 85 5.81 13.97 -8.39
C GLY A 85 6.88 13.05 -7.79
N LYS A 86 7.43 13.38 -6.61
CA LYS A 86 8.31 12.48 -5.87
C LYS A 86 7.51 11.32 -5.27
N ARG A 87 8.17 10.17 -5.19
CA ARG A 87 7.60 8.92 -4.67
C ARG A 87 8.28 8.55 -3.37
N PHE A 88 7.49 8.09 -2.41
CA PHE A 88 7.98 7.69 -1.10
C PHE A 88 7.43 6.33 -0.70
N ARG A 89 8.25 5.58 0.03
CA ARG A 89 7.86 4.37 0.74
C ARG A 89 7.87 4.66 2.23
N TYR A 90 6.85 4.17 2.91
CA TYR A 90 6.73 4.25 4.36
C TYR A 90 6.28 2.89 4.88
N SER A 91 6.98 2.36 5.87
CA SER A 91 6.52 1.19 6.62
C SER A 91 6.65 1.42 8.10
N VAL A 92 5.70 0.88 8.84
CA VAL A 92 5.65 0.97 10.30
C VAL A 92 5.20 -0.38 10.84
N GLY A 93 5.85 -0.84 11.90
CA GLY A 93 5.58 -2.15 12.47
C GLY A 93 6.35 -2.44 13.74
N GLU A 94 6.21 -3.67 14.23
CA GLU A 94 6.97 -4.17 15.37
C GLU A 94 8.46 -4.18 15.03
N SER A 95 9.27 -3.60 15.90
CA SER A 95 10.72 -3.56 15.73
C SER A 95 11.34 -4.93 15.96
N CYS A 96 12.30 -5.30 15.11
CA CYS A 96 13.15 -6.47 15.35
C CYS A 96 14.45 -6.12 16.08
N THR A 97 14.68 -4.83 16.40
CA THR A 97 15.98 -4.35 16.88
C THR A 97 15.90 -3.57 18.17
N VAL A 98 14.75 -2.96 18.48
CA VAL A 98 14.56 -2.17 19.69
C VAL A 98 13.29 -2.54 20.45
N ASP A 99 13.32 -2.36 21.78
CA ASP A 99 12.17 -2.47 22.66
C ASP A 99 11.32 -1.19 22.65
N THR A 100 10.23 -1.20 23.42
CA THR A 100 9.33 -0.03 23.59
C THR A 100 10.01 1.21 24.20
N GLU A 101 11.19 1.08 24.79
CA GLU A 101 12.00 2.18 25.33
C GLU A 101 13.14 2.61 24.37
N GLY A 102 13.24 1.99 23.18
CA GLY A 102 14.28 2.29 22.19
C GLY A 102 15.65 1.68 22.50
N ARG A 103 15.72 0.73 23.44
CA ARG A 103 16.94 -0.03 23.75
C ARG A 103 17.02 -1.25 22.84
N PRO A 104 18.20 -1.86 22.64
CA PRO A 104 18.31 -3.13 21.91
C PRO A 104 17.30 -4.17 22.42
N LEU A 105 16.61 -4.83 21.49
CA LEU A 105 15.60 -5.84 21.83
C LEU A 105 16.29 -7.10 22.36
N GLU A 106 15.92 -7.50 23.58
CA GLU A 106 16.33 -8.76 24.22
C GLU A 106 15.37 -9.91 23.83
N GLU A 107 15.78 -11.17 24.01
CA GLU A 107 15.04 -12.37 23.54
C GLU A 107 13.57 -12.44 24.01
N ASP A 108 13.28 -12.01 25.25
CA ASP A 108 11.93 -11.96 25.84
C ASP A 108 11.36 -10.53 25.91
N GLY A 109 12.00 -9.58 25.23
CA GLY A 109 11.61 -8.16 25.24
C GLY A 109 10.31 -7.92 24.46
N ILE A 110 9.54 -6.92 24.91
CA ILE A 110 8.38 -6.44 24.12
C ILE A 110 8.92 -5.61 22.96
N PRO A 111 8.65 -5.99 21.70
CA PRO A 111 9.08 -5.23 20.52
C PRO A 111 8.61 -3.78 20.58
N GLY A 112 9.52 -2.85 20.24
CA GLY A 112 9.20 -1.46 19.98
C GLY A 112 8.53 -1.25 18.63
N ILE A 113 8.58 -0.01 18.13
CA ILE A 113 8.07 0.33 16.80
C ILE A 113 9.25 0.73 15.90
N ASP A 114 9.37 0.08 14.75
CA ASP A 114 10.28 0.50 13.68
C ASP A 114 9.50 1.26 12.61
N GLU A 115 10.01 2.43 12.24
CA GLU A 115 9.52 3.23 11.12
C GLU A 115 10.62 3.34 10.06
N TYR A 116 10.24 3.12 8.81
CA TYR A 116 11.11 3.33 7.65
C TYR A 116 10.44 4.32 6.71
N PHE A 117 11.20 5.32 6.26
CA PHE A 117 10.78 6.34 5.32
C PHE A 117 11.89 6.56 4.28
N ALA A 118 11.57 6.46 2.98
CA ALA A 118 12.54 6.72 1.93
C ALA A 118 11.90 7.26 0.63
N GLU A 119 12.59 8.21 -0.01
CA GLU A 119 12.32 8.61 -1.40
C GLU A 119 12.77 7.48 -2.34
N VAL A 120 11.98 7.17 -3.37
CA VAL A 120 12.27 6.09 -4.33
C VAL A 120 11.99 6.52 -5.77
N ALA A 121 12.62 5.84 -6.72
CA ALA A 121 12.36 6.06 -8.15
C ALA A 121 11.03 5.45 -8.61
N ASN A 122 10.61 4.32 -8.04
CA ASN A 122 9.37 3.59 -8.36
C ASN A 122 8.91 2.71 -7.19
N PHE A 123 7.69 2.16 -7.27
CA PHE A 123 7.11 1.28 -6.25
C PHE A 123 7.36 -0.22 -6.49
N TYR A 124 8.23 -0.60 -7.43
CA TYR A 124 8.45 -2.01 -7.76
C TYR A 124 8.96 -2.82 -6.57
N GLY A 125 8.35 -4.00 -6.36
CA GLY A 125 8.68 -4.91 -5.26
C GLY A 125 8.25 -4.43 -3.87
N TYR A 126 7.52 -3.31 -3.77
CA TYR A 126 7.05 -2.76 -2.50
C TYR A 126 5.58 -3.05 -2.25
N LEU A 127 5.24 -4.34 -2.34
CA LEU A 127 3.92 -4.86 -2.09
C LEU A 127 4.19 -6.06 -1.20
N GLY A 128 4.12 -5.86 0.12
CA GLY A 128 4.20 -6.96 1.07
C GLY A 128 3.13 -7.98 0.70
N HIS A 129 3.55 -9.24 0.57
CA HIS A 129 2.77 -10.42 0.15
C HIS A 129 1.27 -10.19 -0.10
N PHE A 130 0.86 -10.30 -1.36
CA PHE A 130 -0.56 -10.48 -1.74
C PHE A 130 -1.08 -11.84 -1.29
#